data_AF-A0A1V6IX74-F1
#
_entry.id   AF-A0A1V6IX74-F1
#
_cell.length_a   1.000
_cell.length_b   1.000
_cell.length_c   1.000
_cell.angle_alpha   90.00
_cell.angle_beta   90.00
_cell.angle_gamma   90.00
#
_symmetry.space_group_name_H-M   'P 1'
#
loop_
_entity.id
_entity.type
_entity.pdbx_description
1 polymer ?
#
loop_
_entity_poly.entity_id
_entity_poly.type
_entity_poly.pdbx_seq_one_letter_code
_entity_poly.pdbx_strand_id
1 'polypeptide(L)'
;MSIVVLATAFGTGRYNNWPIKLAVEEMVNRKGYDVFTQPDLGALLELKAGHLFLANQYGNHISTLALIKQFVFMAKVYDWKSVRLVAAKQHIWRCARDLRHLAPEIHVQLYPVTVEYGPDTQPWVRSSFLWWAREIVIRLLPWPIYKKIGQ
;
A
#
# COMPACT_ATOMS: atom_id res chain seq x y z
N MET A 1 9.57 17.92 -11.10
CA MET A 1 9.30 16.49 -10.82
C MET A 1 8.18 16.41 -9.80
N SER A 2 7.03 15.85 -10.16
CA SER A 2 5.92 15.67 -9.23
C SER A 2 6.27 14.57 -8.24
N ILE A 3 6.37 14.94 -6.96
CA ILE A 3 6.58 14.01 -5.84
C ILE A 3 5.20 13.75 -5.25
N VAL A 4 4.80 12.49 -5.18
CA VAL A 4 3.52 12.09 -4.60
C VAL A 4 3.70 11.33 -3.30
N VAL A 5 2.70 11.40 -2.43
CA VAL A 5 2.63 10.64 -1.20
C VAL A 5 1.70 9.44 -1.41
N LEU A 6 2.22 8.23 -1.23
CA LEU A 6 1.43 7.01 -1.23
C LEU A 6 1.23 6.54 0.22
N ALA A 7 0.00 6.59 0.71
CA ALA A 7 -0.37 6.22 2.06
C ALA A 7 -1.11 4.88 2.07
N THR A 8 -0.48 3.84 2.63
CA THR A 8 -1.07 2.48 2.65
C THR A 8 -1.29 1.99 4.07
N ALA A 9 -2.49 1.48 4.33
CA ALA A 9 -2.86 0.87 5.60
C ALA A 9 -3.11 -0.64 5.44
N PHE A 10 -3.12 -1.35 6.58
CA PHE A 10 -3.33 -2.79 6.61
C PHE A 10 -4.77 -3.19 7.02
N GLY A 11 -5.65 -2.21 7.28
CA GLY A 11 -7.04 -2.45 7.69
C GLY A 11 -7.97 -1.24 7.50
N THR A 12 -9.28 -1.48 7.59
CA THR A 12 -10.35 -0.48 7.37
C THR A 12 -10.73 0.31 8.64
N GLY A 13 -10.05 0.08 9.77
CA GLY A 13 -10.38 0.68 11.07
C GLY A 13 -9.85 2.12 11.25
N ARG A 14 -10.72 3.02 11.73
CA ARG A 14 -10.42 4.45 12.01
C ARG A 14 -9.18 4.65 12.89
N TYR A 15 -8.99 3.81 13.91
CA TYR A 15 -7.87 3.91 14.85
C TYR A 15 -6.53 3.46 14.25
N ASN A 16 -6.53 2.45 13.37
CA ASN A 16 -5.31 1.94 12.72
C ASN A 16 -4.74 2.93 11.70
N ASN A 17 -5.59 3.79 11.15
CA ASN A 17 -5.23 4.71 10.07
C ASN A 17 -4.85 6.11 10.59
N TRP A 18 -5.11 6.39 11.87
CA TRP A 18 -4.83 7.70 12.48
C TRP A 18 -3.34 8.07 12.47
N PRO A 19 -2.38 7.20 12.84
CA PRO A 19 -0.95 7.53 12.76
C PRO A 19 -0.47 7.77 11.33
N ILE A 20 -1.02 7.04 10.36
CA ILE A 20 -0.73 7.23 8.93
C ILE A 20 -1.26 8.60 8.48
N LYS A 21 -2.50 8.94 8.84
CA LYS A 21 -3.12 10.23 8.55
C LYS A 21 -2.29 11.40 9.08
N LEU A 22 -1.87 11.36 10.35
CA LEU A 22 -1.03 12.41 10.95
C LEU A 22 0.28 12.60 10.20
N ALA A 23 0.97 11.50 9.85
CA ALA A 23 2.22 11.57 9.10
C ALA A 23 2.05 12.16 7.70
N VAL A 24 0.93 11.86 7.04
CA VAL A 24 0.55 12.44 5.75
C VAL A 24 0.27 13.94 5.90
N GLU A 25 -0.55 14.33 6.88
CA GLU A 25 -0.90 15.74 7.12
C GLU A 25 0.35 16.58 7.43
N GLU A 26 1.28 16.09 8.26
CA GLU A 26 2.54 16.78 8.54
C GLU A 26 3.38 16.96 7.26
N MET A 27 3.39 15.95 6.38
CA MET A 27 4.15 15.96 5.14
C MET A 27 3.56 16.93 4.10
N VAL A 28 2.24 16.98 3.99
CA VAL A 28 1.51 17.85 3.05
C VAL A 28 1.52 19.30 3.52
N ASN A 29 1.25 19.56 4.81
CA ASN A 29 1.24 20.92 5.36
C ASN A 29 2.57 21.65 5.18
N ARG A 30 3.67 20.91 5.06
CA ARG A 30 5.00 21.49 4.82
C ARG A 30 5.33 21.70 3.33
N LYS A 31 4.69 20.98 2.40
CA LYS A 31 5.22 20.82 1.02
C LYS A 31 4.20 20.71 -0.12
N GLY A 32 2.89 20.70 0.16
CA GLY A 32 1.83 20.74 -0.88
C GLY A 32 1.82 19.53 -1.82
N TYR A 33 2.11 18.33 -1.33
CA TYR A 33 2.13 17.11 -2.14
C TYR A 33 0.74 16.53 -2.38
N ASP A 34 0.54 15.93 -3.55
CA ASP A 34 -0.62 15.08 -3.82
C ASP A 34 -0.56 13.81 -2.98
N VAL A 35 -1.68 13.48 -2.33
CA VAL A 35 -1.82 12.31 -1.46
C VAL A 35 -2.72 11.28 -2.12
N PHE A 36 -2.27 10.03 -2.15
CA PHE A 36 -3.06 8.90 -2.58
C PHE A 36 -3.18 7.90 -1.44
N THR A 37 -4.39 7.74 -0.91
CA THR A 37 -4.74 6.70 0.05
C THR A 37 -5.26 5.45 -0.65
N GLN A 38 -5.37 4.36 0.10
CA GLN A 38 -5.97 3.12 -0.39
C GLN A 38 -7.40 3.29 -0.95
N PRO A 39 -8.32 4.04 -0.30
CA PRO A 39 -9.60 4.42 -0.90
C PRO A 39 -9.49 5.25 -2.18
N ASP A 40 -8.57 6.23 -2.24
CA ASP A 40 -8.42 7.09 -3.42
C ASP A 40 -8.01 6.28 -4.64
N LEU A 41 -7.07 5.34 -4.45
CA LEU A 41 -6.66 4.40 -5.49
C LEU A 41 -7.82 3.51 -5.96
N GLY A 42 -8.75 3.15 -5.07
CA GLY A 42 -9.94 2.40 -5.42
C GLY A 42 -10.95 3.19 -6.24
N ALA A 43 -11.32 4.38 -5.77
CA ALA A 43 -12.32 5.23 -6.42
C ALA A 43 -11.86 5.76 -7.80
N LEU A 44 -10.58 6.15 -7.93
CA LEU A 44 -10.02 6.65 -9.19
C LEU A 44 -9.97 5.59 -10.30
N LEU A 45 -9.97 4.31 -9.94
CA LEU A 45 -9.94 3.19 -10.89
C LEU A 45 -11.33 2.67 -11.28
N GLU A 46 -12.33 2.72 -10.40
CA GLU A 46 -13.74 2.53 -10.84
C GLU A 46 -14.09 3.51 -11.97
N LEU A 47 -13.57 4.73 -11.88
CA LEU A 47 -13.74 5.78 -12.90
C LEU A 47 -12.92 5.57 -14.19
N LYS A 48 -11.80 4.84 -14.17
CA LYS A 48 -10.86 4.77 -15.32
C LYS A 48 -10.55 3.39 -15.90
N ALA A 49 -10.70 2.30 -15.15
CA ALA A 49 -10.24 0.97 -15.57
C ALA A 49 -11.33 -0.10 -15.70
N GLY A 50 -12.58 0.19 -15.33
CA GLY A 50 -13.64 -0.82 -15.31
C GLY A 50 -13.33 -2.01 -14.38
N HIS A 51 -14.18 -3.04 -14.40
CA HIS A 51 -14.33 -4.21 -13.49
C HIS A 51 -13.10 -4.97 -12.93
N LEU A 52 -11.86 -4.54 -13.13
CA LEU A 52 -10.64 -5.08 -12.49
C LEU A 52 -10.66 -5.09 -10.95
N PHE A 53 -11.58 -4.34 -10.33
CA PHE A 53 -11.69 -4.22 -8.87
C PHE A 53 -12.41 -5.40 -8.19
N LEU A 54 -13.35 -6.06 -8.88
CA LEU A 54 -14.16 -7.13 -8.26
C LEU A 54 -13.42 -8.47 -8.15
N ALA A 55 -12.41 -8.71 -8.98
CA ALA A 55 -11.74 -10.01 -9.04
C ALA A 55 -10.80 -10.29 -7.85
N ASN A 56 -10.34 -9.25 -7.14
CA ASN A 56 -9.27 -9.36 -6.13
C ASN A 56 -9.76 -9.17 -4.69
N GLN A 57 -11.08 -9.16 -4.47
CA GLN A 57 -11.69 -8.98 -3.15
C GLN A 57 -11.98 -10.33 -2.50
N TYR A 58 -11.11 -10.78 -1.60
CA TYR A 58 -11.52 -11.77 -0.60
C TYR A 58 -12.08 -11.02 0.62
N GLY A 59 -13.41 -10.97 0.73
CA GLY A 59 -14.10 -10.34 1.87
C GLY A 59 -13.89 -8.82 2.01
N ASN A 60 -13.95 -8.06 0.91
CA ASN A 60 -13.75 -6.60 0.85
C ASN A 60 -12.34 -6.07 1.15
N HIS A 61 -11.33 -6.95 1.18
CA HIS A 61 -9.93 -6.55 1.41
C HIS A 61 -9.10 -6.65 0.14
N ILE A 62 -8.44 -5.55 -0.25
CA ILE A 62 -7.49 -5.51 -1.37
C ILE A 62 -6.11 -5.98 -0.92
N SER A 63 -5.47 -6.85 -1.73
CA SER A 63 -4.10 -7.28 -1.46
C SER A 63 -3.10 -6.14 -1.65
N THR A 64 -1.98 -6.15 -0.92
CA THR A 64 -0.91 -5.14 -1.10
C THR A 64 -0.41 -5.09 -2.53
N LEU A 65 -0.22 -6.25 -3.17
CA LEU A 65 0.24 -6.31 -4.55
C LEU A 65 -0.78 -5.68 -5.50
N ALA A 66 -2.07 -5.93 -5.30
CA ALA A 66 -3.12 -5.31 -6.09
C ALA A 66 -3.10 -3.77 -5.94
N LEU A 67 -3.03 -3.28 -4.70
CA LEU A 67 -2.92 -1.85 -4.42
C LEU A 67 -1.70 -1.21 -5.09
N ILE A 68 -0.53 -1.85 -5.01
CA ILE A 68 0.69 -1.31 -5.62
C ILE A 68 0.62 -1.35 -7.16
N LYS A 69 0.03 -2.39 -7.76
CA LYS A 69 -0.21 -2.42 -9.23
C LYS A 69 -1.06 -1.23 -9.68
N GLN A 70 -2.10 -0.90 -8.92
CA GLN A 70 -2.98 0.24 -9.18
C GLN A 70 -2.22 1.56 -9.13
N PHE A 71 -1.42 1.75 -8.08
CA PHE A 71 -0.58 2.92 -7.97
C PHE A 71 0.44 3.02 -9.13
N VAL A 72 1.09 1.92 -9.51
CA VAL A 72 2.05 1.91 -10.62
C VAL A 72 1.38 2.26 -11.94
N PHE A 73 0.16 1.80 -12.19
CA PHE A 73 -0.60 2.19 -13.37
C PHE A 73 -0.82 3.71 -13.41
N MET A 74 -1.24 4.31 -12.30
CA MET A 74 -1.38 5.76 -12.19
C MET A 74 -0.05 6.49 -12.38
N ALA A 75 1.01 6.03 -11.72
CA ALA A 75 2.33 6.61 -11.83
C ALA A 75 2.82 6.65 -13.28
N LYS A 76 2.48 5.65 -14.10
CA LYS A 76 2.78 5.64 -15.54
C LYS A 76 1.94 6.63 -16.33
N VAL A 77 0.64 6.73 -16.05
CA VAL A 77 -0.26 7.67 -16.72
C VAL A 77 0.12 9.13 -16.45
N TYR A 78 0.56 9.43 -15.23
CA TYR A 78 0.90 10.78 -14.78
C TYR A 78 2.42 11.07 -14.76
N ASP A 79 3.23 10.15 -15.29
CA ASP A 79 4.69 10.23 -15.35
C ASP A 79 5.38 10.55 -14.00
N TRP A 80 4.87 9.98 -12.90
CA TRP A 80 5.47 10.16 -11.58
C TRP A 80 6.80 9.41 -11.46
N LYS A 81 7.84 10.13 -11.04
CA LYS A 81 9.21 9.59 -10.90
C LYS A 81 9.67 9.41 -9.46
N SER A 82 8.92 9.96 -8.49
CA SER A 82 9.32 9.95 -7.08
C SER A 82 8.12 9.82 -6.16
N VAL A 83 8.23 8.90 -5.20
CA VAL A 83 7.15 8.52 -4.28
C VAL A 83 7.65 8.52 -2.86
N ARG A 84 6.90 9.21 -1.99
CA ARG A 84 7.05 9.13 -0.54
C ARG A 84 6.04 8.11 -0.04
N LEU A 85 6.52 6.90 0.27
CA LEU A 85 5.70 5.80 0.74
C LEU A 85 5.54 5.87 2.26
N VAL A 86 4.34 6.20 2.70
CA VAL A 86 3.94 6.24 4.12
C VAL A 86 3.13 5.00 4.43
N ALA A 87 3.65 4.16 5.33
CA ALA A 87 2.97 2.92 5.70
C ALA A 87 3.40 2.46 7.09
N ALA A 88 2.62 1.56 7.68
CA ALA A 88 3.01 0.86 8.90
C ALA A 88 4.42 0.28 8.77
N LYS A 89 5.29 0.42 9.78
CA LYS A 89 6.67 -0.11 9.79
C LYS A 89 6.76 -1.58 9.34
N GLN A 90 5.74 -2.33 9.70
CA GLN A 90 5.61 -3.75 9.42
C GLN A 90 5.18 -4.05 7.98
N HIS A 91 4.44 -3.14 7.35
CA HIS A 91 3.89 -3.32 6.00
C HIS A 91 4.73 -2.63 4.92
N ILE A 92 5.44 -1.57 5.29
CA ILE A 92 6.18 -0.69 4.36
C ILE A 92 7.20 -1.45 3.51
N TRP A 93 7.84 -2.50 4.07
CA TRP A 93 8.82 -3.28 3.34
C TRP A 93 8.17 -3.99 2.13
N ARG A 94 6.93 -4.45 2.28
CA ARG A 94 6.20 -5.19 1.24
C ARG A 94 5.75 -4.23 0.15
N CYS A 95 5.17 -3.10 0.53
CA CYS A 95 4.81 -2.02 -0.39
C CYS A 95 6.05 -1.58 -1.20
N ALA A 96 7.18 -1.37 -0.53
CA ALA A 96 8.43 -0.98 -1.19
C ALA A 96 8.97 -2.07 -2.13
N ARG A 97 8.96 -3.34 -1.71
CA ARG A 97 9.37 -4.47 -2.54
C ARG A 97 8.54 -4.56 -3.81
N ASP A 98 7.22 -4.55 -3.66
CA ASP A 98 6.29 -4.71 -4.78
C ASP A 98 6.44 -3.54 -5.76
N LEU A 99 6.63 -2.31 -5.24
CA LEU A 99 6.80 -1.12 -6.07
C LEU A 99 8.12 -1.14 -6.84
N ARG A 100 9.22 -1.57 -6.22
CA ARG A 100 10.53 -1.74 -6.89
C ARG A 100 10.51 -2.80 -7.99
N HIS A 101 9.73 -3.87 -7.82
CA HIS A 101 9.60 -4.89 -8.86
C HIS A 101 8.70 -4.46 -10.02
N LEU A 102 7.66 -3.66 -9.75
CA LEU A 102 6.67 -3.26 -10.75
C LEU A 102 7.03 -1.97 -11.49
N ALA A 103 7.77 -1.07 -10.83
CA ALA A 103 8.19 0.22 -11.35
C ALA A 103 9.61 0.57 -10.82
N PRO A 104 10.66 -0.15 -11.27
CA PRO A 104 12.04 0.09 -10.82
C PRO A 104 12.55 1.50 -11.11
N GLU A 105 11.95 2.20 -12.08
CA GLU A 105 12.26 3.58 -12.45
C GLU A 105 11.79 4.63 -11.44
N ILE A 106 10.87 4.28 -10.53
CA ILE A 106 10.33 5.19 -9.52
C ILE A 106 11.25 5.24 -8.31
N HIS A 107 11.71 6.43 -7.95
CA HIS A 107 12.45 6.63 -6.71
C HIS A 107 11.53 6.54 -5.49
N VAL A 108 11.84 5.65 -4.55
CA VAL A 108 10.99 5.37 -3.38
C VAL A 108 11.66 5.85 -2.09
N GLN A 109 11.04 6.81 -1.41
CA GLN A 109 11.42 7.24 -0.07
C GLN A 109 10.47 6.63 0.97
N LEU A 110 11.02 5.96 1.98
CA LEU A 110 10.23 5.23 2.96
C LEU A 110 9.99 6.08 4.21
N TYR A 111 8.75 6.19 4.63
CA TYR A 111 8.31 6.88 5.85
C TYR A 111 7.52 5.89 6.72
N PRO A 112 8.21 5.04 7.49
CA PRO A 112 7.53 4.08 8.36
C PRO A 112 6.84 4.80 9.52
N VAL A 113 5.60 4.41 9.81
CA VAL A 113 4.88 4.86 11.00
C VAL A 113 4.66 3.72 11.97
N THR A 114 4.70 4.03 13.27
CA THR A 114 4.31 3.10 14.31
C THR A 114 2.80 3.10 14.39
N VAL A 115 2.19 1.96 14.07
CA VAL A 115 0.76 1.72 14.28
C VAL A 115 0.62 0.58 15.28
N GLU A 116 -0.29 0.75 16.23
CA GLU A 116 -0.70 -0.33 17.11
C GLU A 116 -1.58 -1.32 16.34
N TYR A 117 -1.47 -2.59 16.67
CA TYR A 117 -2.35 -3.61 16.13
C TYR A 117 -3.76 -3.38 16.69
N GLY A 118 -4.63 -2.76 15.91
CA GLY A 118 -6.05 -2.71 16.25
C GLY A 118 -6.78 -4.01 15.89
N PRO A 119 -7.99 -4.22 16.42
CA PRO A 119 -8.81 -5.36 16.09
C PRO A 119 -9.17 -5.35 14.60
N ASP A 120 -8.47 -6.16 13.82
CA ASP A 120 -8.78 -6.40 12.41
C ASP A 120 -9.65 -7.65 12.27
N THR A 121 -10.52 -7.62 11.27
CA THR A 121 -11.29 -8.79 10.82
C THR A 121 -10.39 -9.93 10.33
N GLN A 122 -9.19 -9.62 9.83
CA GLN A 122 -8.25 -10.60 9.29
C GLN A 122 -7.51 -11.37 10.41
N PRO A 123 -7.62 -12.71 10.49
CA PRO A 123 -7.05 -13.51 11.59
C PRO A 123 -5.54 -13.36 11.77
N TRP A 124 -4.80 -13.21 10.67
CA TRP A 124 -3.34 -13.08 10.65
C TRP A 124 -2.83 -11.68 11.06
N VAL A 125 -3.73 -10.74 11.38
CA VAL A 125 -3.40 -9.38 11.87
C VAL A 125 -3.68 -9.25 13.36
N ARG A 126 -4.43 -10.20 13.94
CA ARG A 126 -4.84 -10.21 15.34
C ARG A 126 -3.72 -10.57 16.32
N SER A 127 -2.62 -11.12 15.84
CA SER A 127 -1.44 -11.40 16.68
C SER A 127 -0.16 -11.16 15.90
N SER A 128 0.85 -10.64 16.60
CA SER A 128 2.20 -10.44 16.02
C SER A 128 2.80 -11.76 15.55
N PHE A 129 2.51 -12.87 16.22
CA PHE A 129 3.00 -14.20 15.84
C PHE A 129 2.42 -14.66 14.50
N LEU A 130 1.09 -14.68 14.34
CA LEU A 130 0.45 -15.07 13.08
C LEU A 130 0.83 -14.12 11.94
N TRP A 131 1.01 -12.84 12.26
CA TRP A 131 1.50 -11.86 11.31
C TRP A 131 2.91 -12.20 10.82
N TRP A 132 3.85 -12.41 11.73
CA TRP A 132 5.23 -12.77 11.38
C TRP A 132 5.32 -14.10 10.64
N ALA A 133 4.53 -15.11 11.02
CA ALA A 133 4.46 -16.38 10.31
C ALA A 133 4.08 -16.17 8.84
N ARG A 134 3.04 -15.36 8.57
CA ARG A 134 2.66 -14.98 7.20
C ARG A 134 3.75 -14.19 6.50
N GLU A 135 4.37 -13.21 7.17
CA GLU A 135 5.41 -12.38 6.55
C GLU A 135 6.64 -13.15 6.15
N ILE A 136 7.08 -14.11 6.97
CA ILE A 136 8.24 -14.95 6.67
C ILE A 136 7.98 -15.74 5.39
N VAL A 137 6.79 -16.35 5.27
CA VAL A 137 6.39 -17.04 4.03
C VAL A 137 6.41 -16.08 2.83
N ILE A 138 5.84 -14.88 2.97
CA ILE A 138 5.82 -13.89 1.88
C ILE A 138 7.23 -13.39 1.51
N ARG A 139 8.15 -13.27 2.47
CA ARG A 139 9.54 -12.87 2.24
C ARG A 139 10.34 -13.94 1.50
N LEU A 140 10.09 -15.22 1.82
CA LEU A 140 10.78 -16.35 1.22
C LEU A 140 10.23 -16.71 -0.16
N LEU A 141 8.99 -16.34 -0.47
CA LEU A 141 8.38 -16.59 -1.77
C LEU A 141 9.12 -15.86 -2.89
N PRO A 142 9.62 -16.58 -3.92
CA PRO A 142 10.16 -15.97 -5.13
C PRO A 142 9.14 -15.05 -5.79
N TRP A 143 9.60 -13.92 -6.32
CA TRP A 143 8.75 -12.89 -6.93
C TRP A 143 7.74 -13.44 -7.97
N PRO A 144 8.13 -14.34 -8.91
CA PRO A 144 7.18 -14.88 -9.89
C PRO A 144 6.01 -15.64 -9.24
N ILE A 145 6.27 -16.35 -8.14
CA ILE A 145 5.26 -17.12 -7.40
C ILE A 145 4.36 -16.17 -6.61
N TYR A 146 4.98 -15.22 -5.89
CA TYR A 146 4.26 -14.18 -5.17
C TYR A 146 3.31 -13.40 -6.09
N LYS A 147 3.77 -13.04 -7.30
CA LYS A 147 2.99 -12.32 -8.29
C LYS A 147 1.75 -13.09 -8.75
N LYS A 148 1.83 -14.41 -8.87
CA LYS A 148 0.70 -15.29 -9.27
C LYS A 148 -0.34 -15.45 -8.15
N ILE A 149 0.11 -15.54 -6.90
CA ILE A 149 -0.79 -15.73 -5.74
C ILE A 149 -1.47 -14.41 -5.33
N GLY A 150 -0.80 -13.27 -5.53
CA GLY A 150 -1.34 -11.95 -5.23
C GLY A 150 -2.10 -11.29 -6.39
N GLN A 151 -2.30 -12.01 -7.51
CA GLN A 151 -3.28 -11.66 -8.54
C GLN A 151 -4.65 -12.13 -8.08
#